data_AF-A0A5A7N8Z6-F1
#
_entry.id   AF-A0A5A7N8Z6-F1
#
_cell.length_a   1.000
_cell.length_b   1.000
_cell.length_c   1.000
_cell.angle_alpha   90.00
_cell.angle_beta   90.00
_cell.angle_gamma   90.00
#
_symmetry.space_group_name_H-M   'P 1'
#
loop_
_entity.id
_entity.type
_entity.pdbx_description
1 polymer ?
#
loop_
_entity_poly.entity_id
_entity_poly.type
_entity_poly.pdbx_seq_one_letter_code
_entity_poly.pdbx_strand_id
1 'polypeptide(L)'
;MASAPAGALYLIFTHSHPLDFEITAAVLARGDSRYCGLIGSETKRARFIKRFRDEEHLDEARIGRLTCPIGLDGPPGKEPEVIAIAVAAELLHIVRGADQPMEGRAGL
;
A
#
# COMPACT_ATOMS: atom_id res chain seq x y z
N MET A 1 -0.38 -14.90 5.84
CA MET A 1 -0.44 -13.62 6.57
C MET A 1 -0.14 -13.77 8.06
N ALA A 2 -0.70 -14.76 8.76
CA ALA A 2 -0.49 -14.93 10.21
C ALA A 2 0.99 -14.95 10.68
N SER A 3 1.92 -15.42 9.83
CA SER A 3 3.36 -15.51 10.14
C SER A 3 4.18 -14.25 9.86
N ALA A 4 3.62 -13.23 9.20
CA ALA A 4 4.35 -12.01 8.94
C ALA A 4 4.56 -11.22 10.25
N PRO A 5 5.78 -10.69 10.49
CA PRO A 5 6.08 -9.95 11.71
C PRO A 5 5.29 -8.65 11.80
N ALA A 6 5.14 -8.13 13.01
CA ALA A 6 4.66 -6.76 13.21
C ALA A 6 5.56 -5.77 12.46
N GLY A 7 4.97 -4.72 11.91
CA GLY A 7 5.69 -3.74 11.10
C GLY A 7 6.07 -4.23 9.69
N ALA A 8 5.53 -5.35 9.21
CA ALA A 8 5.71 -5.78 7.83
C ALA A 8 5.06 -4.80 6.84
N LEU A 9 5.63 -4.74 5.63
CA LEU A 9 5.07 -4.02 4.49
C LEU A 9 4.29 -5.03 3.63
N TYR A 10 3.04 -4.73 3.33
CA TYR A 10 2.18 -5.56 2.49
C TYR A 10 1.93 -4.88 1.15
N LEU A 11 2.15 -5.65 0.08
CA LEU A 11 1.92 -5.25 -1.30
C LEU A 11 0.93 -6.23 -1.93
N ILE A 12 -0.19 -5.72 -2.41
CA ILE A 12 -1.31 -6.53 -2.88
C ILE A 12 -1.44 -6.34 -4.38
N PHE A 13 -1.02 -7.37 -5.12
CA PHE A 13 -1.04 -7.45 -6.58
C PHE A 13 -1.79 -8.71 -7.02
N THR A 14 -3.11 -8.63 -7.11
CA THR A 14 -3.91 -9.72 -7.67
C THR A 14 -4.71 -9.23 -8.87
N HIS A 15 -5.22 -10.18 -9.66
CA HIS A 15 -6.16 -9.91 -10.74
C HIS A 15 -7.62 -10.06 -10.30
N SER A 16 -7.89 -10.24 -8.99
CA SER A 16 -9.20 -10.57 -8.44
C SER A 16 -9.65 -9.53 -7.43
N HIS A 17 -10.71 -8.79 -7.78
CA HIS A 17 -11.29 -7.79 -6.87
C HIS A 17 -11.77 -8.36 -5.53
N PRO A 18 -12.44 -9.54 -5.46
CA PRO A 18 -12.78 -10.17 -4.19
C PRO A 18 -11.54 -10.52 -3.35
N LEU A 19 -10.52 -11.10 -3.98
CA LEU A 19 -9.30 -11.51 -3.26
C LEU A 19 -8.53 -10.30 -2.73
N ASP A 20 -8.42 -9.23 -3.53
CA ASP A 20 -7.82 -7.98 -3.09
C ASP A 20 -8.55 -7.40 -1.88
N PHE A 21 -9.88 -7.48 -1.85
CA PHE A 21 -10.69 -6.98 -0.73
C PHE A 21 -10.40 -7.77 0.54
N GLU A 22 -10.48 -9.09 0.49
CA GLU A 22 -10.25 -9.98 1.64
C GLU A 22 -8.84 -9.82 2.20
N ILE A 23 -7.83 -9.80 1.33
CA ILE A 23 -6.42 -9.62 1.71
C ILE A 23 -6.22 -8.24 2.35
N THR A 24 -6.78 -7.18 1.74
CA THR A 24 -6.64 -5.81 2.27
C THR A 24 -7.34 -5.68 3.62
N ALA A 25 -8.58 -6.16 3.75
CA ALA A 25 -9.33 -6.16 5.01
C ALA A 25 -8.55 -6.87 6.12
N ALA A 26 -8.01 -8.05 5.83
CA ALA A 26 -7.23 -8.81 6.80
C ALA A 26 -5.97 -8.06 7.26
N VAL A 27 -5.24 -7.39 6.36
CA VAL A 27 -4.07 -6.58 6.71
C VAL A 27 -4.44 -5.38 7.56
N LEU A 28 -5.51 -4.66 7.21
CA LEU A 28 -5.98 -3.49 7.95
C LEU A 28 -6.53 -3.87 9.33
N ALA A 29 -7.24 -4.99 9.43
CA ALA A 29 -7.80 -5.51 10.68
C ALA A 29 -6.72 -5.90 11.70
N ARG A 30 -5.56 -6.39 11.23
CA ARG A 30 -4.42 -6.68 12.11
C ARG A 30 -3.89 -5.43 12.83
N GLY A 31 -3.91 -4.28 12.17
CA GLY A 31 -3.51 -2.99 12.75
C GLY A 31 -2.01 -2.80 13.03
N ASP A 32 -1.18 -3.80 12.77
CA ASP A 32 0.27 -3.81 13.08
C ASP A 32 1.18 -3.66 11.85
N SER A 33 0.64 -3.51 10.64
CA SER A 33 1.42 -3.37 9.40
C SER A 33 2.11 -2.01 9.31
N ARG A 34 3.37 -1.96 8.87
CA ARG A 34 4.02 -0.66 8.60
C ARG A 34 3.45 0.01 7.35
N TYR A 35 2.98 -0.80 6.41
CA TYR A 35 2.43 -0.33 5.15
C TYR A 35 1.43 -1.34 4.57
N CYS A 36 0.34 -0.84 4.00
CA CYS A 36 -0.67 -1.62 3.30
C CYS A 36 -0.95 -0.99 1.93
N GLY A 37 -0.25 -1.46 0.91
CA GLY A 37 -0.37 -0.98 -0.46
C GLY A 37 -1.17 -1.92 -1.36
N LEU A 38 -2.12 -1.38 -2.10
CA LEU A 38 -2.94 -2.10 -3.08
C LEU A 38 -2.79 -1.52 -4.48
N ILE A 39 -2.47 -2.36 -5.47
CA ILE A 39 -2.57 -1.96 -6.87
C ILE A 39 -4.05 -1.73 -7.26
N GLY A 40 -4.32 -0.60 -7.90
CA GLY A 40 -5.66 -0.27 -8.34
C GLY A 40 -5.86 1.22 -8.59
N SER A 41 -7.13 1.60 -8.81
CA SER A 41 -7.55 2.98 -9.03
C SER A 41 -8.16 3.60 -7.78
N GLU A 42 -8.31 4.92 -7.79
CA GLU A 42 -9.06 5.67 -6.76
C GLU A 42 -10.50 5.16 -6.61
N THR A 43 -11.15 4.79 -7.72
CA THR A 43 -12.51 4.23 -7.70
C THR A 43 -12.55 2.88 -6.98
N LYS A 44 -11.54 2.00 -7.17
CA LYS A 44 -11.43 0.74 -6.42
C LYS A 44 -11.25 1.02 -4.93
N ARG A 45 -10.39 2.00 -4.58
CA ARG A 45 -10.19 2.44 -3.19
C ARG A 45 -11.49 2.92 -2.55
N ALA A 46 -12.21 3.84 -3.20
CA ALA A 46 -13.46 4.39 -2.67
C ALA A 46 -14.50 3.30 -2.37
N ARG A 47 -14.64 2.33 -3.29
CA ARG A 47 -15.52 1.17 -3.10
C ARG A 47 -15.07 0.30 -1.93
N PHE A 48 -13.78 0.01 -1.82
CA PHE A 48 -13.24 -0.81 -0.73
C PHE A 48 -13.42 -0.13 0.62
N ILE A 49 -13.12 1.16 0.73
CA ILE A 49 -13.31 1.94 1.96
C ILE A 49 -14.75 1.86 2.46
N LYS A 50 -15.73 2.04 1.56
CA LYS A 50 -17.14 1.91 1.91
C LYS A 50 -17.43 0.52 2.49
N ARG A 51 -16.98 -0.54 1.81
CA ARG A 51 -17.20 -1.92 2.24
C ARG A 51 -16.45 -2.27 3.53
N PHE A 52 -15.25 -1.74 3.75
CA PHE A 52 -14.53 -1.94 5.02
C PHE A 52 -15.28 -1.34 6.21
N ARG A 53 -15.95 -0.21 6.00
CA ARG A 53 -16.79 0.41 7.02
C ARG A 53 -18.09 -0.36 7.24
N ASP A 54 -18.76 -0.72 6.15
CA ASP A 54 -20.14 -1.25 6.20
C ASP A 54 -20.18 -2.77 6.47
N GLU A 55 -19.23 -3.54 5.94
CA GLU A 55 -19.19 -5.02 6.02
C GLU A 55 -18.21 -5.50 7.10
N GLU A 56 -16.98 -4.95 7.10
CA GLU A 56 -15.90 -5.38 8.01
C GLU A 56 -15.84 -4.58 9.32
N HIS A 57 -16.63 -3.50 9.43
CA HIS A 57 -16.71 -2.63 10.61
C HIS A 57 -15.34 -2.09 11.08
N LEU A 58 -14.43 -1.83 10.14
CA LEU A 58 -13.12 -1.27 10.44
C LEU A 58 -13.25 0.22 10.80
N ASP A 59 -12.50 0.65 11.83
CA ASP A 59 -12.42 2.07 12.19
C ASP A 59 -11.63 2.89 11.16
N GLU A 60 -11.83 4.21 11.18
CA GLU A 60 -11.16 5.13 10.24
C GLU A 60 -9.63 5.15 10.41
N ALA A 61 -9.13 4.85 11.61
CA ALA A 61 -7.69 4.80 11.84
C ALA A 61 -7.03 3.62 11.12
N ARG A 62 -7.71 2.47 11.05
CA ARG A 62 -7.30 1.29 10.27
C ARG A 62 -7.48 1.55 8.78
N ILE A 63 -8.64 2.03 8.35
CA ILE A 63 -8.93 2.33 6.94
C ILE A 63 -7.93 3.34 6.37
N GLY A 64 -7.56 4.36 7.16
CA GLY A 64 -6.60 5.39 6.78
C GLY A 64 -5.19 4.87 6.47
N ARG A 65 -4.84 3.64 6.87
CA ARG A 65 -3.54 3.01 6.57
C ARG A 65 -3.44 2.46 5.14
N LEU A 66 -4.54 2.44 4.39
CA LEU A 66 -4.55 1.95 3.01
C LEU A 66 -4.00 3.00 2.03
N THR A 67 -2.92 2.62 1.35
CA THR A 67 -2.42 3.31 0.15
C THR A 67 -2.95 2.63 -1.11
N CYS A 68 -3.72 3.37 -1.92
CA CYS A 68 -4.22 2.92 -3.23
C CYS A 68 -4.64 4.15 -4.07
N PRO A 69 -4.14 4.36 -5.30
CA PRO A 69 -3.11 3.57 -5.96
C PRO A 69 -1.78 3.58 -5.20
N ILE A 70 -1.00 2.52 -5.35
CA ILE A 70 0.41 2.49 -4.92
C ILE A 70 1.32 3.03 -6.02
N GLY A 71 2.47 3.57 -5.64
CA GLY A 71 3.48 4.06 -6.58
C GLY A 71 3.07 5.38 -7.25
N LEU A 72 2.45 6.30 -6.51
CA LEU A 72 2.07 7.60 -7.07
C LEU A 72 3.25 8.58 -7.19
N ASP A 73 4.31 8.39 -6.40
CA ASP A 73 5.49 9.28 -6.37
C ASP A 73 6.54 8.93 -7.44
N GLY A 74 6.17 8.15 -8.45
CA GLY A 74 7.07 7.70 -9.52
C GLY A 74 6.84 8.37 -10.88
N PRO A 75 7.61 7.94 -11.91
CA PRO A 75 7.41 8.43 -13.27
C PRO A 75 6.00 8.14 -13.79
N PRO A 76 5.42 9.03 -14.62
CA PRO A 76 4.08 8.81 -15.17
C PRO A 76 4.10 7.65 -16.17
N GLY A 77 3.11 6.76 -16.06
CA GLY A 77 2.95 5.62 -16.96
C GLY A 77 2.10 4.54 -16.32
N LYS A 78 1.57 3.63 -17.15
CA LYS A 78 0.80 2.45 -16.71
C LYS A 78 1.50 1.14 -17.05
N GLU A 79 2.68 1.25 -17.65
CA GLU A 79 3.55 0.16 -18.02
C GLU A 79 4.03 -0.55 -16.74
N PRO A 80 4.10 -1.91 -16.72
CA PRO A 80 4.51 -2.66 -15.54
C PRO A 80 5.84 -2.22 -14.95
N GLU A 81 6.83 -1.91 -15.79
CA GLU A 81 8.16 -1.43 -15.40
C GLU A 81 8.11 -0.05 -14.72
N VAL A 82 7.25 0.85 -15.20
CA VAL A 82 7.04 2.18 -14.61
C VAL A 82 6.41 2.04 -13.23
N ILE A 83 5.36 1.24 -13.12
CA ILE A 83 4.70 0.94 -11.84
C ILE A 83 5.67 0.29 -10.85
N ALA A 84 6.50 -0.65 -11.31
CA ALA A 84 7.47 -1.33 -10.46
C ALA A 84 8.50 -0.35 -9.87
N ILE A 85 9.04 0.57 -10.69
CA ILE A 85 9.98 1.61 -10.25
C ILE A 85 9.29 2.54 -9.25
N ALA A 86 8.07 2.97 -9.55
CA ALA A 86 7.31 3.87 -8.69
C ALA A 86 7.02 3.27 -7.31
N VAL A 87 6.60 1.99 -7.28
CA VAL A 87 6.37 1.26 -6.03
C VAL A 87 7.67 1.07 -5.25
N ALA A 88 8.78 0.72 -5.92
CA ALA A 88 10.08 0.58 -5.27
C ALA A 88 10.55 1.90 -4.64
N ALA A 89 10.35 3.04 -5.33
CA ALA A 89 10.65 4.36 -4.79
C ALA A 89 9.81 4.68 -3.55
N GLU A 90 8.50 4.45 -3.59
CA GLU A 90 7.59 4.65 -2.45
C GLU A 90 8.01 3.82 -1.23
N LEU A 91 8.34 2.53 -1.44
CA LEU A 91 8.81 1.64 -0.37
C LEU A 91 10.13 2.10 0.24
N LEU A 92 11.06 2.62 -0.57
CA LEU A 92 12.33 3.15 -0.08
C LEU A 92 12.11 4.33 0.88
N HIS A 93 11.18 5.23 0.56
CA HIS A 93 10.82 6.36 1.42
C HIS A 93 10.22 5.87 2.74
N ILE A 94 9.32 4.88 2.68
CA ILE A 94 8.73 4.28 3.89
C ILE A 94 9.81 3.63 4.77
N VAL A 95 10.73 2.86 4.18
CA VAL A 95 11.78 2.14 4.91
C VAL A 95 12.75 3.10 5.59
N ARG A 96 13.18 4.16 4.89
CA ARG A 96 14.09 5.19 5.42
C ARG A 96 13.42 6.08 6.47
N GLY A 97 12.09 6.15 6.50
CA GLY A 97 11.34 7.11 7.32
C GLY A 97 11.25 8.44 6.58
N ALA A 98 10.08 9.07 6.63
CA ALA A 98 9.71 10.24 5.82
C ALA A 98 10.57 11.51 6.03
N ASP A 99 11.62 11.44 6.86
CA ASP A 99 12.43 12.57 7.33
C ASP A 99 13.94 12.37 7.15
N GLN A 100 14.37 11.33 6.42
CA GLN A 100 15.77 11.17 6.03
C GLN A 100 15.97 11.84 4.65
N PRO A 101 16.65 13.00 4.58
CA PRO A 101 16.93 13.63 3.29
C PRO A 101 17.71 12.68 2.39
N MET A 102 17.48 12.79 1.08
CA MET A 102 18.33 12.15 0.08
C MET A 102 19.73 12.73 0.18
N GLU A 103 20.58 12.15 1.04
CA GLU A 103 22.02 12.39 0.95
C GLU A 103 22.46 11.96 -0.44
N GLY A 104 22.77 12.97 -1.26
CA GLY A 104 23.33 12.77 -2.58
C GLY A 104 24.54 11.86 -2.46
N ARG A 105 24.59 10.83 -3.30
CA ARG A 105 25.82 10.07 -3.51
C ARG A 105 26.89 11.04 -4.03
N ALA A 106 27.70 11.59 -3.13
CA ALA A 106 29.02 12.07 -3.49
C ALA A 106 29.85 10.83 -3.87
N GLY A 107 30.08 10.64 -5.17
CA GLY A 107 31.00 9.65 -5.69
C GLY A 107 30.36 8.49 -6.44
N LEU A 108 30.13 8.70 -7.74
CA LEU A 108 30.61 7.81 -8.80
C LEU A 108 31.20 8.68 -9.91
#